data_AF-A0AAV4BK12-F1
#
_entry.id   AF-A0AAV4BK12-F1
#
_cell.length_a   1.000
_cell.length_b   1.000
_cell.length_c   1.000
_cell.angle_alpha   90.00
_cell.angle_beta   90.00
_cell.angle_gamma   90.00
#
_symmetry.space_group_name_H-M   'P 1'
#
loop_
_entity.id
_entity.type
_entity.pdbx_description
1 polymer ?
#
loop_
_entity_poly.entity_id
_entity_poly.type
_entity_poly.pdbx_seq_one_letter_code
_entity_poly.pdbx_strand_id
1 'polypeptide(L)'
;MGSRNNLTSLGKEHGRCRMGSKSLSQFTAPSVIPWRYRFKTPVGDDVGDPHNPGVRLIEYDRDTGAHLNYHQYFINLRDTNTQNRANWAKLYSSIKTIFDRMKDGGGKKYSDQYCRFRLVSKKEKVCTDKMRGDIYCGGLYI
;
A
#
# COMPACT_ATOMS: atom_id res chain seq x y z
N MET A 1 -16.42 -3.98 -31.39
CA MET A 1 -16.28 -5.14 -30.49
C MET A 1 -15.06 -4.91 -29.59
N GLY A 2 -15.27 -4.28 -28.44
CA GLY A 2 -14.18 -3.92 -27.51
C GLY A 2 -13.97 -5.00 -26.46
N SER A 3 -12.72 -5.40 -26.29
CA SER A 3 -12.22 -6.42 -25.35
C SER A 3 -12.80 -6.27 -23.94
N ARG A 4 -13.46 -7.32 -23.44
CA ARG A 4 -13.87 -7.45 -22.04
C ARG A 4 -12.60 -7.70 -21.22
N ASN A 5 -12.05 -6.65 -20.63
CA ASN A 5 -10.85 -6.78 -19.78
C ASN A 5 -11.14 -7.61 -18.53
N ASN A 6 -10.38 -8.70 -18.41
CA ASN A 6 -10.39 -9.73 -17.38
C ASN A 6 -10.05 -9.19 -15.99
N LEU A 7 -10.99 -8.54 -15.31
CA LEU A 7 -10.98 -8.48 -13.83
C LEU A 7 -11.20 -9.88 -13.21
N THR A 8 -11.64 -10.85 -14.01
CA THR A 8 -11.93 -12.23 -13.62
C THR A 8 -10.70 -13.14 -13.48
N SER A 9 -9.53 -12.79 -14.02
CA SER A 9 -8.35 -13.67 -13.93
C SER A 9 -7.50 -13.45 -12.66
N LEU A 10 -7.56 -12.25 -12.06
CA LEU A 10 -6.85 -11.94 -10.81
C LEU A 10 -7.51 -12.55 -9.56
N GLY A 11 -8.83 -12.76 -9.60
CA GLY A 11 -9.59 -13.38 -8.49
C GLY A 11 -9.64 -14.91 -8.52
N LYS A 12 -8.97 -15.56 -9.48
CA LYS A 12 -9.00 -17.03 -9.59
C LYS A 12 -8.00 -17.75 -8.69
N GLU A 13 -6.92 -17.11 -8.28
CA GLU A 13 -5.90 -17.77 -7.45
C GLU A 13 -6.01 -17.43 -5.96
N HIS A 14 -6.64 -16.33 -5.54
CA HIS A 14 -6.54 -15.82 -4.16
C HIS A 14 -7.89 -15.39 -3.52
N GLY A 15 -9.00 -16.04 -3.91
CA GLY A 15 -10.34 -15.74 -3.41
C GLY A 15 -11.12 -14.79 -4.34
N ARG A 16 -12.43 -14.99 -4.44
CA ARG A 16 -13.29 -14.17 -5.32
C ARG A 16 -13.61 -12.85 -4.61
N CYS A 17 -13.04 -11.74 -5.06
CA CYS A 17 -13.52 -10.41 -4.63
C CYS A 17 -14.97 -10.20 -5.13
N ARG A 18 -15.78 -9.41 -4.40
CA ARG A 18 -17.09 -8.96 -4.91
C ARG A 18 -16.91 -8.15 -6.18
N MET A 19 -17.72 -8.45 -7.21
CA MET A 19 -17.71 -7.71 -8.47
C MET A 19 -18.25 -6.30 -8.25
N GLY A 20 -17.43 -5.27 -8.50
CA GLY A 20 -17.81 -3.87 -8.41
C GLY A 20 -17.74 -3.16 -9.77
N SER A 21 -18.41 -2.01 -9.88
CA SER A 21 -18.17 -1.05 -10.97
C SER A 21 -16.86 -0.28 -10.72
N LYS A 22 -16.20 0.18 -11.79
CA LYS A 22 -14.93 0.93 -11.66
C LYS A 22 -15.12 2.16 -10.75
N SER A 23 -14.28 2.27 -9.72
CA SER A 23 -14.28 3.37 -8.76
C SER A 23 -13.08 4.31 -8.93
N LEU A 24 -13.12 5.46 -8.26
CA LEU A 24 -11.99 6.39 -8.16
C LEU A 24 -10.87 5.78 -7.30
N SER A 25 -9.62 6.04 -7.67
CA SER A 25 -8.46 5.58 -6.91
C SER A 25 -8.25 6.45 -5.67
N GLN A 26 -8.16 5.84 -4.50
CA GLN A 26 -7.82 6.50 -3.24
C GLN A 26 -6.42 6.06 -2.79
N PHE A 27 -5.53 7.02 -2.55
CA PHE A 27 -4.17 6.75 -2.06
C PHE A 27 -4.02 7.19 -0.62
N THR A 28 -4.07 6.24 0.31
CA THR A 28 -3.93 6.51 1.74
C THR A 28 -2.47 6.84 2.09
N ALA A 29 -2.25 7.98 2.75
CA ALA A 29 -0.95 8.35 3.28
C ALA A 29 -0.74 7.70 4.66
N PRO A 30 0.49 7.29 5.02
CA PRO A 30 0.78 6.85 6.37
C PRO A 30 0.75 8.01 7.36
N SER A 31 0.60 7.70 8.65
CA SER A 31 0.68 8.68 9.72
C SER A 31 2.12 9.07 10.05
N VAL A 32 2.27 10.28 10.60
CA VAL A 32 3.50 10.73 11.26
C VAL A 32 3.67 10.04 12.61
N ILE A 33 2.59 9.91 13.39
CA ILE A 33 2.64 9.25 14.69
C ILE A 33 2.80 7.73 14.50
N PRO A 34 3.83 7.08 15.10
CA PRO A 34 4.07 5.64 14.96
C PRO A 34 3.19 4.80 15.90
N TRP A 35 2.01 5.32 16.26
CA TRP A 35 1.11 4.67 17.21
C TRP A 35 0.38 3.51 16.55
N ARG A 36 0.28 2.40 17.28
CA ARG A 36 -0.33 1.16 16.81
C ARG A 36 -1.72 1.05 17.43
N TYR A 37 -2.71 0.70 16.62
CA TYR A 37 -4.02 0.34 17.16
C TYR A 37 -3.89 -0.91 18.03
N ARG A 38 -4.75 -1.01 19.04
CA ARG A 38 -4.90 -2.21 19.87
C ARG A 38 -6.37 -2.40 20.20
N PHE A 39 -6.94 -3.50 19.73
CA PHE A 39 -8.32 -3.90 20.03
C PHE A 39 -8.33 -5.24 20.75
N LYS A 40 -9.33 -5.43 21.61
CA LYS A 40 -9.62 -6.74 22.22
C LYS A 40 -10.60 -7.47 21.32
N THR A 41 -10.26 -8.68 20.89
CA THR A 41 -11.15 -9.54 20.10
C THR A 41 -11.44 -10.84 20.88
N PRO A 42 -12.50 -11.59 20.54
CA PRO A 42 -12.78 -12.88 21.17
C PRO A 42 -11.64 -13.91 21.05
N VAL A 43 -10.76 -13.74 20.06
CA VAL A 43 -9.61 -14.64 19.80
C VAL A 43 -8.28 -14.08 20.33
N GLY A 44 -8.29 -12.93 21.01
CA GLY A 44 -7.10 -12.30 21.59
C GLY A 44 -6.94 -10.82 21.22
N ASP A 45 -5.79 -10.25 21.58
CA ASP A 45 -5.46 -8.85 21.24
C ASP A 45 -5.08 -8.74 19.77
N ASP A 46 -5.81 -7.89 19.03
CA ASP A 46 -5.40 -7.48 17.69
C ASP A 46 -4.61 -6.17 17.78
N VAL A 47 -3.34 -6.22 17.39
CA VAL A 47 -2.41 -5.09 17.45
C VAL A 47 -1.85 -4.85 16.06
N GLY A 48 -2.03 -3.63 15.55
CA GLY A 48 -1.55 -3.25 14.22
C GLY A 48 -0.05 -3.40 14.07
N ASP A 49 0.45 -3.61 12.85
CA ASP A 49 1.89 -3.68 12.60
C ASP A 49 2.60 -2.36 12.96
N PRO A 50 3.85 -2.39 13.47
CA PRO A 50 4.63 -1.18 13.67
C PRO A 50 4.98 -0.54 12.32
N HIS A 51 4.88 0.78 12.23
CA HIS A 51 5.31 1.56 11.08
C HIS A 51 6.15 2.75 11.53
N ASN A 52 6.96 3.29 10.62
CA ASN A 52 7.69 4.53 10.88
C ASN A 52 6.83 5.77 10.58
N PRO A 53 7.18 6.93 11.16
CA PRO A 53 6.68 8.22 10.70
C PRO A 53 6.90 8.41 9.20
N GLY A 54 5.84 8.81 8.48
CA GLY A 54 5.91 9.07 7.05
C GLY A 54 5.21 10.37 6.65
N VAL A 55 5.75 11.01 5.60
CA VAL A 55 5.09 12.14 4.89
C VAL A 55 5.13 11.88 3.40
N ARG A 56 4.12 12.37 2.67
CA ARG A 56 4.00 12.15 1.23
C ARG A 56 3.90 13.48 0.49
N LEU A 57 4.70 13.61 -0.57
CA LEU A 57 4.60 14.67 -1.55
C LEU A 57 3.91 14.12 -2.80
N ILE A 58 2.96 14.88 -3.35
CA ILE A 58 2.20 14.53 -4.55
C ILE A 58 2.63 15.48 -5.66
N GLU A 59 3.11 14.93 -6.77
CA GLU A 59 3.26 15.66 -8.03
C GLU A 59 1.97 15.51 -8.81
N TYR A 60 1.44 16.62 -9.33
CA TYR A 60 0.20 16.65 -10.06
C TYR A 60 0.27 17.62 -11.25
N ASP A 61 -0.52 17.32 -12.27
CA ASP A 61 -0.73 18.18 -13.42
C ASP A 61 -1.65 19.33 -13.03
N ARG A 62 -1.20 20.57 -13.26
CA ARG A 62 -1.89 21.77 -12.76
C ARG A 62 -3.16 22.12 -13.54
N ASP A 63 -3.28 21.66 -14.78
CA ASP A 63 -4.40 21.97 -15.66
C ASP A 63 -5.55 20.97 -15.45
N THR A 64 -5.21 19.71 -15.23
CA THR A 64 -6.17 18.60 -15.09
C THR A 64 -6.40 18.17 -13.63
N GLY A 65 -5.51 18.54 -12.72
CA GLY A 65 -5.47 18.03 -11.35
C GLY A 65 -5.01 16.57 -11.24
N ALA A 66 -4.59 15.95 -12.35
CA ALA A 66 -4.22 14.54 -12.36
C ALA A 66 -2.95 14.29 -11.55
N HIS A 67 -3.00 13.36 -10.59
CA HIS A 67 -1.81 12.95 -9.84
C HIS A 67 -0.82 12.22 -10.75
N LEU A 68 0.36 12.81 -10.92
CA LEU A 68 1.44 12.30 -11.75
C LEU A 68 2.29 11.31 -10.95
N ASN A 69 2.61 11.66 -9.70
CA ASN A 69 3.53 10.87 -8.90
C ASN A 69 3.37 11.06 -7.39
N TYR A 70 3.92 10.10 -6.63
CA TYR A 70 3.97 10.16 -5.17
C TYR A 70 5.38 9.87 -4.68
N HIS A 71 5.92 10.80 -3.90
CA HIS A 71 7.17 10.61 -3.17
C HIS A 71 6.84 10.36 -1.70
N GLN A 72 7.20 9.19 -1.21
CA GLN A 72 7.08 8.87 0.21
C GLN A 72 8.41 9.11 0.89
N TYR A 73 8.39 9.91 1.95
CA TYR A 73 9.51 10.10 2.85
C TYR A 73 9.19 9.44 4.20
N PHE A 74 10.23 9.06 4.92
CA PHE A 74 10.10 8.47 6.24
C PHE A 74 11.30 8.79 7.11
N ILE A 75 11.12 8.63 8.41
CA ILE A 75 12.20 8.60 9.40
C ILE A 75 12.40 7.15 9.84
N ASN A 76 13.63 6.66 9.90
CA ASN A 76 13.89 5.43 10.68
C ASN A 76 13.87 5.78 12.17
N LEU A 77 12.80 5.41 12.86
CA LEU A 77 12.57 5.80 14.25
C LEU A 77 13.65 5.25 15.19
N ARG A 78 14.15 4.03 14.93
CA ARG A 78 15.22 3.43 15.72
C ARG A 78 16.50 4.25 15.61
N ASP A 79 16.92 4.55 14.38
CA ASP A 79 18.16 5.30 14.13
C ASP A 79 18.06 6.72 14.69
N THR A 80 16.91 7.37 14.51
CA THR A 80 16.65 8.73 15.00
C THR A 80 16.68 8.82 16.51
N ASN A 81 16.11 7.84 17.21
CA ASN A 81 16.16 7.80 18.67
C ASN A 81 17.58 7.54 19.19
N THR A 82 18.36 6.68 18.52
CA THR A 82 19.75 6.42 18.90
C THR A 82 20.68 7.60 18.63
N GLN A 83 20.47 8.32 17.52
CA GLN A 83 21.30 9.45 17.11
C GLN A 83 20.82 10.79 17.67
N ASN A 84 19.65 10.81 18.33
CA ASN A 84 18.95 12.00 18.77
C ASN A 84 18.80 13.07 17.65
N ARG A 85 18.54 12.63 16.42
CA ARG A 85 18.46 13.48 15.23
C ARG A 85 17.47 12.93 14.21
N ALA A 86 16.50 13.74 13.81
CA ALA A 86 15.54 13.37 12.78
C ALA A 86 16.19 13.38 11.39
N ASN A 87 16.39 12.20 10.83
CA ASN A 87 16.94 12.01 9.49
C ASN A 87 15.86 11.48 8.54
N TRP A 88 15.22 12.41 7.80
CA TRP A 88 14.24 12.05 6.77
C TRP A 88 14.94 11.48 5.54
N ALA A 89 14.42 10.38 5.02
CA ALA A 89 14.89 9.74 3.80
C ALA A 89 13.74 9.49 2.84
N LYS A 90 14.02 9.54 1.53
CA LYS A 90 13.08 9.11 0.49
C LYS A 90 12.97 7.58 0.52
N LEU A 91 11.74 7.07 0.59
CA LEU A 91 11.43 5.64 0.54
C LEU A 91 11.17 5.18 -0.90
N TYR A 92 10.31 5.89 -1.63
CA TYR A 92 10.00 5.61 -3.03
C TYR A 92 9.50 6.88 -3.74
N SER A 93 9.49 6.85 -5.08
CA SER A 93 9.02 7.94 -5.94
C SER A 93 8.14 7.48 -7.11
N SER A 94 7.49 6.31 -7.03
CA SER A 94 6.72 5.75 -8.16
C SER A 94 5.65 4.72 -7.78
N ILE A 95 4.95 4.89 -6.65
CA ILE A 95 3.91 3.92 -6.24
C ILE A 95 2.74 3.88 -7.23
N LYS A 96 2.48 4.97 -7.96
CA LYS A 96 1.43 5.04 -8.99
C LYS A 96 1.69 4.02 -10.10
N THR A 97 2.91 3.94 -10.61
CA THR A 97 3.29 2.98 -11.64
C THR A 97 3.13 1.54 -11.16
N ILE A 98 3.49 1.25 -9.91
CA ILE A 98 3.28 -0.08 -9.31
C ILE A 98 1.79 -0.40 -9.26
N PHE A 99 0.96 0.55 -8.80
CA PHE A 99 -0.49 0.39 -8.73
C PHE A 99 -1.13 0.17 -10.10
N ASP A 100 -0.75 0.96 -11.11
CA ASP A 100 -1.26 0.83 -12.48
C ASP A 100 -0.91 -0.56 -13.04
N ARG A 101 0.32 -1.04 -12.84
CA ARG A 101 0.74 -2.38 -13.26
C ARG A 101 0.04 -3.50 -12.50
N MET A 102 -0.28 -3.32 -11.22
CA MET A 102 -1.08 -4.27 -10.45
C MET A 102 -2.49 -4.38 -11.03
N LYS A 103 -3.11 -3.25 -11.40
CA LYS A 103 -4.45 -3.21 -12.00
C LYS A 103 -4.50 -3.91 -13.35
N ASP A 104 -3.45 -3.80 -14.15
CA ASP A 104 -3.37 -4.36 -15.50
C ASP A 104 -3.04 -5.87 -15.53
N GLY A 105 -3.15 -6.58 -14.41
CA GLY A 105 -2.87 -8.01 -14.34
C GLY A 105 -1.39 -8.35 -14.11
N GLY A 106 -0.56 -7.39 -13.73
CA GLY A 106 0.89 -7.57 -13.49
C GLY A 106 1.26 -8.52 -12.34
N GLY A 107 0.29 -9.08 -11.62
CA GLY A 107 0.46 -10.25 -10.76
C GLY A 107 1.33 -10.04 -9.51
N LYS A 108 1.86 -11.16 -9.00
CA LYS A 108 2.59 -11.29 -7.72
C LYS A 108 3.76 -10.31 -7.55
N LYS A 109 4.51 -10.02 -8.62
CA LYS A 109 5.71 -9.17 -8.58
C LYS A 109 5.41 -7.76 -8.09
N TYR A 110 4.38 -7.11 -8.63
CA TYR A 110 4.05 -5.74 -8.25
C TYR A 110 3.33 -5.68 -6.90
N SER A 111 2.54 -6.70 -6.55
CA SER A 111 2.04 -6.86 -5.18
C SER A 111 3.18 -6.96 -4.17
N ASP A 112 4.22 -7.73 -4.46
CA ASP A 112 5.39 -7.85 -3.57
C ASP A 112 6.12 -6.51 -3.41
N GLN A 113 6.28 -5.76 -4.50
CA GLN A 113 6.81 -4.39 -4.44
C GLN A 113 5.94 -3.45 -3.59
N TYR A 114 4.61 -3.54 -3.72
CA TYR A 114 3.69 -2.76 -2.89
C TYR A 114 3.80 -3.12 -1.41
N CYS A 115 3.87 -4.42 -1.08
CA CYS A 115 3.95 -4.89 0.31
C CYS A 115 5.25 -4.48 1.01
N ARG A 116 6.36 -4.32 0.27
CA ARG A 116 7.62 -3.75 0.81
C ARG A 116 7.43 -2.36 1.39
N PHE A 117 6.53 -1.55 0.83
CA PHE A 117 6.33 -0.17 1.27
C PHE A 117 5.22 0.01 2.31
N ARG A 118 4.43 -1.04 2.58
CA ARG A 118 3.24 -0.96 3.46
C ARG A 118 3.56 -0.49 4.88
N LEU A 119 4.75 -0.79 5.40
CA LEU A 119 5.18 -0.43 6.77
C LEU A 119 6.05 0.83 6.83
N VAL A 120 6.13 1.60 5.73
CA VAL A 120 6.92 2.85 5.69
C VAL A 120 8.38 2.58 6.11
N SER A 121 8.97 1.52 5.56
CA SER A 121 10.28 1.03 5.99
C SER A 121 11.04 0.48 4.80
N LYS A 122 12.38 0.54 4.88
CA LYS A 122 13.27 -0.14 3.93
C LYS A 122 13.42 -1.65 4.23
N LYS A 123 12.85 -2.14 5.33
CA LYS A 123 12.84 -3.57 5.63
C LYS A 123 12.01 -4.30 4.60
N GLU A 124 12.59 -5.35 4.02
CA GLU A 124 11.85 -6.21 3.11
C GLU A 124 10.76 -6.96 3.86
N LYS A 125 9.52 -6.85 3.38
CA LYS A 125 8.37 -7.63 3.84
C LYS A 125 7.80 -8.38 2.65
N VAL A 126 7.91 -9.71 2.70
CA VAL A 126 7.32 -10.59 1.69
C VAL A 126 5.81 -10.52 1.81
N CYS A 127 5.11 -10.39 0.68
CA CYS A 127 3.66 -10.39 0.70
C CYS A 127 3.14 -11.82 0.91
N THR A 128 2.29 -12.03 1.91
CA THR A 128 1.53 -13.28 2.07
C THR A 128 0.30 -13.28 1.18
N ASP A 129 -0.29 -14.44 0.91
CA ASP A 129 -1.50 -14.52 0.08
C ASP A 129 -2.66 -13.76 0.73
N LYS A 130 -2.76 -13.81 2.06
CA LYS A 130 -3.69 -12.97 2.84
C LYS A 130 -3.41 -11.47 2.63
N MET A 131 -2.16 -11.03 2.61
CA MET A 131 -1.88 -9.62 2.35
C MET A 131 -2.24 -9.22 0.92
N ARG A 132 -2.02 -10.11 -0.06
CA ARG A 132 -2.36 -9.85 -1.47
C ARG A 132 -3.86 -9.67 -1.64
N GLY A 133 -4.67 -10.58 -1.12
CA GLY A 133 -6.11 -10.40 -1.25
C GLY A 133 -6.65 -9.25 -0.38
N ASP A 134 -6.00 -8.87 0.73
CA ASP A 134 -6.37 -7.68 1.51
C ASP A 134 -6.18 -6.43 0.63
N ILE A 135 -5.11 -6.41 -0.19
CA ILE A 135 -4.82 -5.33 -1.13
C ILE A 135 -5.82 -5.33 -2.30
N TYR A 136 -6.11 -6.48 -2.90
CA TYR A 136 -6.99 -6.55 -4.07
C TYR A 136 -8.47 -6.39 -3.72
N CYS A 137 -8.93 -6.98 -2.62
CA CYS A 137 -10.33 -6.98 -2.22
C CYS A 137 -10.64 -5.95 -1.12
N GLY A 138 -9.66 -5.16 -0.66
CA GLY A 138 -9.86 -4.20 0.44
C GLY A 138 -10.26 -4.86 1.77
N GLY A 139 -9.84 -6.12 1.98
CA GLY A 139 -10.20 -6.92 3.16
C GLY A 139 -11.56 -7.63 3.11
N LEU A 140 -12.30 -7.53 2.00
CA LEU A 140 -13.59 -8.20 1.81
C LEU A 140 -13.45 -9.45 0.94
N TYR A 141 -13.07 -10.56 1.56
CA TYR A 141 -13.06 -11.87 0.92
C TYR A 141 -14.42 -12.55 0.98
N ILE A 142 -14.69 -13.41 -0.01
CA ILE A 142 -15.81 -14.36 -0.02
C ILE A 142 -15.24 -15.77 -0.05
#